data_AF-A0A3A6RQF0-F1
#
_entry.id   AF-A0A3A6RQF0-F1
#
_cell.length_a   1.000
_cell.length_b   1.000
_cell.length_c   1.000
_cell.angle_alpha   90.00
_cell.angle_beta   90.00
_cell.angle_gamma   90.00
#
_symmetry.space_group_name_H-M   'P 1'
#
loop_
_entity.id
_entity.type
_entity.pdbx_description
1 polymer ?
#
loop_
_entity_poly.entity_id
_entity_poly.type
_entity_poly.pdbx_seq_one_letter_code
_entity_poly.pdbx_strand_id
1 'polypeptide(L)'
;MSSLDLWKELIAESLEQHGVAATAEQIDLVAEDAAGIAESISEHSFRPADPMVRELAESQAALRREQSKVTCAPCHGSGVITTSGPYHGSTSQCWKCRGEGRHTP
;
A
#
# COMPACT_ATOMS: atom_id res chain seq x y z
N MET A 1 -4.42 33.94 14.06
CA MET A 1 -3.45 33.39 15.03
C MET A 1 -2.36 32.72 14.22
N SER A 2 -1.10 33.14 14.38
CA SER A 2 0.01 32.54 13.62
C SER A 2 0.38 31.16 14.20
N SER A 3 1.13 30.35 13.43
CA SER A 3 1.69 29.07 13.91
C SER A 3 2.52 29.29 15.17
N LEU A 4 3.32 30.38 15.19
CA LEU A 4 4.15 30.74 16.33
C LEU A 4 3.33 31.12 17.57
N ASP A 5 2.25 31.89 17.42
CA ASP A 5 1.39 32.26 18.55
C ASP A 5 0.75 31.02 19.21
N LEU A 6 0.34 30.04 18.39
CA LEU A 6 -0.18 28.77 18.88
C LEU A 6 0.88 27.98 19.67
N TRP A 7 2.12 27.90 19.16
CA TRP A 7 3.20 27.21 19.87
C TRP A 7 3.56 27.86 21.20
N LYS A 8 3.56 29.20 21.27
CA LYS A 8 3.78 29.93 22.53
C LYS A 8 2.73 29.58 23.58
N GLU A 9 1.45 29.55 23.19
CA GLU A 9 0.34 29.19 24.07
C GLU A 9 0.49 27.74 24.59
N LEU A 10 0.73 26.79 23.69
CA LEU A 10 0.87 25.37 24.04
C LEU A 10 2.07 25.10 24.95
N ILE A 11 3.21 25.76 24.69
CA ILE A 11 4.42 25.62 25.51
C ILE A 11 4.21 26.26 26.88
N ALA A 12 3.63 27.46 26.93
CA ALA A 12 3.33 28.13 28.19
C ALA A 12 2.39 27.28 29.08
N GLU A 13 1.31 26.75 28.49
CA GLU A 13 0.37 25.86 29.19
C GLU A 13 1.07 24.59 29.70
N SER A 14 1.89 23.95 28.86
CA SER A 14 2.64 22.75 29.25
C SER A 14 3.61 23.02 30.40
N LEU A 15 4.33 24.15 30.37
CA LEU A 15 5.27 24.52 31.43
C LEU A 15 4.56 24.79 32.74
N GLU A 16 3.42 25.50 32.71
CA GLU A 16 2.57 25.74 33.87
C GLU A 16 2.05 24.43 34.47
N GLN A 17 1.51 23.52 33.65
CA GLN A 17 0.99 22.22 34.09
C GLN A 17 2.05 21.36 34.80
N HIS A 18 3.33 21.50 34.43
CA HIS A 18 4.44 20.74 35.02
C HIS A 18 5.19 21.52 36.10
N GLY A 19 4.74 22.72 36.46
CA GLY A 19 5.38 23.56 37.49
C GLY A 19 6.77 24.05 37.10
N VAL A 20 7.06 24.18 35.80
CA VAL A 20 8.33 24.66 35.29
C VAL A 20 8.23 26.17 35.07
N ALA A 21 9.00 26.94 35.83
CA ALA A 21 9.11 28.38 35.63
C ALA A 21 10.03 28.68 34.44
N ALA A 22 9.49 29.36 33.43
CA ALA A 22 10.25 29.88 32.30
C ALA A 22 9.91 31.36 32.07
N THR A 23 10.86 32.14 31.58
CA THR A 23 10.60 33.53 31.18
C THR A 23 9.87 33.59 29.84
N ALA A 24 9.23 34.72 29.54
CA ALA A 24 8.57 34.92 28.25
C ALA A 24 9.53 34.77 27.06
N GLU A 25 10.77 35.25 27.20
CA GLU A 25 11.81 35.08 26.17
C GLU A 25 12.20 33.62 25.98
N GLN A 26 12.25 32.81 27.04
CA GLN A 26 12.53 31.37 26.94
C GLN A 26 11.40 30.64 26.24
N ILE A 27 10.15 30.99 26.53
CA ILE A 27 8.97 30.42 25.86
C ILE A 27 8.99 30.78 24.37
N ASP A 28 9.32 32.02 24.04
CA ASP A 28 9.41 32.50 22.66
C ASP A 28 10.45 31.72 21.85
N LEU A 29 11.66 31.54 22.40
CA LEU A 29 12.73 30.79 21.73
C LEU A 29 12.35 29.32 21.50
N VAL A 30 11.77 28.66 22.51
CA VAL A 30 11.36 27.25 22.38
C VAL A 30 10.18 27.12 21.41
N ALA A 31 9.29 28.10 21.33
CA ALA A 31 8.19 28.12 20.37
C ALA A 31 8.67 28.29 18.93
N GLU A 32 9.70 29.10 18.68
CA GLU A 32 10.34 29.21 17.37
C GLU A 32 10.98 27.88 16.95
N ASP A 33 11.73 27.24 17.85
CA ASP A 33 12.33 25.93 17.60
C ASP A 33 11.25 24.86 17.31
N ALA A 34 10.19 24.81 18.12
CA ALA A 34 9.10 23.85 17.95
C ALA A 34 8.35 24.05 16.62
N ALA A 35 8.11 25.30 16.22
CA ALA A 35 7.52 25.61 14.93
C ALA A 35 8.39 25.13 13.76
N GLY A 36 9.70 25.39 13.80
CA GLY A 36 10.63 24.92 12.77
C GLY A 36 10.80 23.40 12.73
N ILE A 37 10.78 22.74 13.89
CA ILE A 37 10.78 21.27 13.98
C ILE A 37 9.49 20.71 13.37
N ALA A 38 8.33 21.28 13.68
CA ALA A 38 7.06 20.81 13.14
C ALA A 38 7.00 20.88 11.61
N GLU A 39 7.56 21.92 11.01
CA GLU A 39 7.67 22.07 9.56
C GLU A 39 8.59 21.00 8.96
N SER A 40 9.76 20.77 9.58
CA SER A 40 10.75 19.78 9.10
C SER A 40 10.39 18.31 9.40
N ILE A 41 9.48 18.04 10.35
CA ILE A 41 8.99 16.69 10.64
C ILE A 41 8.42 16.05 9.37
N SER A 42 7.71 16.79 8.52
CA SER A 42 7.16 16.26 7.27
C SER A 42 8.25 15.72 6.33
N GLU A 43 9.43 16.36 6.31
CA GLU A 43 10.57 15.96 5.50
C GLU A 43 11.31 14.76 6.10
N HIS A 44 11.35 14.67 7.43
CA HIS A 44 12.08 13.63 8.17
C HIS A 44 11.22 12.39 8.50
N SER A 45 9.91 12.50 8.36
CA SER A 45 8.94 11.41 8.57
C SER A 45 8.55 10.69 7.28
N PHE A 46 9.35 10.84 6.21
CA PHE A 46 9.20 10.04 4.99
C PHE A 46 9.21 8.55 5.35
N ARG A 47 8.02 7.95 5.35
CA ARG A 47 7.84 6.51 5.37
C ARG A 47 7.60 6.09 3.93
N PRO A 48 8.50 5.29 3.31
CA PRO A 48 8.21 4.73 2.00
C PRO A 48 6.88 3.99 2.07
N ALA A 49 6.07 4.12 1.02
CA ALA A 49 4.80 3.40 0.93
C ALA A 49 5.07 1.91 1.16
N ASP A 50 4.31 1.31 2.08
CA ASP A 50 4.49 -0.09 2.44
C ASP A 50 4.31 -0.96 1.18
N PRO A 51 5.35 -1.69 0.73
CA PRO A 51 5.26 -2.52 -0.46
C PRO A 51 4.14 -3.55 -0.36
N MET A 52 3.76 -3.97 0.85
CA MET A 52 2.64 -4.88 1.09
C MET A 52 1.31 -4.32 0.60
N VAL A 53 1.11 -3.00 0.61
CA VAL A 53 -0.13 -2.37 0.13
C VAL A 53 -0.29 -2.57 -1.37
N ARG A 54 0.80 -2.42 -2.14
CA ARG A 54 0.79 -2.65 -3.59
C ARG A 54 0.58 -4.13 -3.90
N GLU A 55 1.34 -5.00 -3.23
CA GLU A 55 1.25 -6.45 -3.42
C GLU A 55 -0.15 -6.99 -3.05
N LEU A 56 -0.77 -6.44 -2.01
CA LEU A 56 -2.13 -6.77 -1.62
C LEU A 56 -3.14 -6.36 -2.69
N ALA A 57 -3.03 -5.15 -3.23
CA ALA A 57 -3.92 -4.67 -4.29
C ALA A 57 -3.80 -5.51 -5.57
N GLU A 58 -2.57 -5.86 -5.97
CA GLU A 58 -2.29 -6.74 -7.11
C GLU A 58 -2.87 -8.15 -6.90
N SER A 59 -2.68 -8.71 -5.70
CA SER A 59 -3.20 -10.04 -5.32
C SER A 59 -4.73 -10.06 -5.31
N GLN A 60 -5.37 -9.03 -4.77
CA GLN A 60 -6.83 -8.89 -4.79
C GLN A 60 -7.38 -8.75 -6.22
N ALA A 61 -6.66 -8.06 -7.10
CA ALA A 61 -7.05 -7.95 -8.51
C ALA A 61 -6.86 -9.28 -9.25
N ALA A 62 -5.80 -10.04 -8.96
CA ALA A 62 -5.60 -11.39 -9.49
C ALA A 62 -6.71 -12.35 -9.03
N LEU A 63 -7.06 -12.35 -7.74
CA LEU A 63 -8.13 -13.19 -7.20
C LEU A 63 -9.49 -12.90 -7.87
N ARG A 64 -9.84 -11.61 -8.00
CA ARG A 64 -11.08 -11.20 -8.68
C ARG A 64 -11.12 -11.65 -10.14
N ARG A 65 -9.99 -11.58 -10.85
CA ARG A 65 -9.86 -12.08 -12.22
C ARG A 65 -10.11 -13.58 -12.28
N GLU A 66 -9.46 -14.38 -11.42
CA GLU A 66 -9.67 -15.83 -11.38
C GLU A 66 -11.12 -16.21 -11.04
N GLN A 67 -11.75 -15.53 -10.08
CA GLN A 67 -13.15 -15.75 -9.71
C GLN A 67 -14.13 -15.42 -10.85
N SER A 68 -13.78 -14.44 -11.69
CA SER A 68 -14.60 -14.06 -12.84
C SER A 68 -14.48 -15.02 -14.03
N LYS A 69 -13.46 -15.89 -14.06
CA LYS A 69 -13.27 -16.83 -15.17
C LYS A 69 -14.42 -17.84 -15.21
N VAL A 70 -14.92 -18.10 -16.41
CA VAL A 70 -15.95 -19.11 -16.67
C VAL A 70 -15.34 -20.38 -17.24
N THR A 71 -16.00 -21.53 -17.02
CA THR A 71 -15.59 -22.80 -17.62
C THR A 71 -15.65 -22.71 -19.13
N CYS A 72 -14.55 -23.10 -19.79
CA CYS A 72 -14.44 -23.10 -21.23
C CYS A 72 -15.44 -24.07 -21.84
N ALA A 73 -16.48 -23.59 -22.51
CA ALA A 73 -17.48 -24.44 -23.15
C ALA A 73 -16.86 -25.38 -24.21
N PRO A 74 -15.92 -24.95 -25.08
CA PRO A 74 -15.30 -25.83 -26.08
C PRO A 74 -14.60 -27.07 -25.53
N CYS A 75 -13.98 -26.97 -24.35
CA CYS A 75 -13.25 -28.10 -23.76
C CYS A 75 -13.86 -28.63 -22.47
N HIS A 76 -14.97 -28.04 -22.02
CA HIS A 76 -15.66 -28.35 -20.76
C HIS A 76 -14.74 -28.41 -19.52
N GLY A 77 -13.62 -27.67 -19.53
CA GLY A 77 -12.63 -27.68 -18.45
C GLY A 77 -11.45 -28.66 -18.65
N SER A 78 -11.46 -29.48 -19.71
CA SER A 78 -10.40 -30.44 -20.03
C SER A 78 -9.44 -29.85 -21.07
N GLY A 79 -8.33 -29.27 -20.63
CA GLY A 79 -7.59 -28.32 -21.45
C GLY A 79 -6.36 -28.83 -22.21
N VAL A 80 -5.80 -29.97 -21.82
CA VAL A 80 -4.55 -30.48 -22.41
C VAL A 80 -4.75 -31.93 -22.85
N ILE A 81 -4.50 -32.18 -24.14
CA ILE A 81 -4.51 -33.53 -24.70
C ILE A 81 -3.06 -33.88 -25.02
N THR A 82 -2.51 -34.81 -24.25
CA THR A 82 -1.17 -35.36 -24.49
C THR A 82 -1.30 -36.73 -25.11
N THR A 83 -0.73 -36.91 -26.29
CA THR A 83 -0.67 -38.20 -26.98
C THR A 83 0.79 -38.64 -27.02
N SER A 84 1.11 -39.77 -26.39
CA SER A 84 2.47 -40.33 -26.35
C SER A 84 2.56 -41.56 -27.24
N GLY A 85 3.38 -41.48 -28.29
CA GLY A 85 3.75 -42.62 -29.14
C GLY A 85 5.20 -43.09 -28.87
N PRO A 86 5.59 -44.27 -29.37
CA PRO A 86 6.88 -44.89 -29.08
C PRO A 86 8.12 -44.12 -29.61
N TYR A 87 7.95 -43.21 -30.57
CA TYR A 87 9.04 -42.39 -31.13
C TYR A 87 8.75 -40.88 -31.12
N HIS A 88 7.50 -40.47 -30.89
CA HIS A 88 7.05 -39.08 -30.96
C HIS A 88 5.94 -38.83 -29.93
N GLY A 89 5.96 -37.65 -29.30
CA GLY A 89 4.86 -37.15 -28.48
C GLY A 89 4.23 -35.91 -29.11
N SER A 90 2.91 -35.76 -28.98
CA SER A 90 2.20 -34.55 -29.38
C SER A 90 1.37 -34.04 -28.21
N THR A 91 1.46 -32.74 -27.92
CA THR A 91 0.61 -32.07 -26.95
C THR A 91 -0.22 -31.04 -27.69
N SER A 92 -1.53 -31.11 -27.55
CA SER A 92 -2.45 -30.10 -28.06
C SER A 92 -3.22 -29.46 -26.90
N GLN A 93 -3.46 -28.16 -27.01
CA GLN A 93 -4.20 -27.38 -26.02
C GLN A 93 -5.44 -26.79 -26.66
N CYS A 94 -6.49 -26.60 -25.88
CA CYS A 94 -7.70 -25.92 -26.35
C CYS A 94 -7.33 -24.51 -26.83
N TRP A 95 -7.65 -24.17 -28.08
CA TRP A 95 -7.32 -22.85 -28.67
C TRP A 95 -7.99 -21.67 -27.94
N LYS A 96 -9.12 -21.92 -27.27
CA LYS A 96 -9.91 -20.89 -26.59
C LYS A 96 -9.38 -20.53 -25.19
N CYS A 97 -9.03 -21.54 -24.39
CA CYS A 97 -8.54 -21.34 -23.01
C CYS A 97 -7.06 -21.67 -22.83
N ARG A 98 -6.35 -22.01 -23.92
CA ARG A 98 -4.93 -22.46 -23.91
C ARG A 98 -4.65 -23.58 -22.92
N GLY A 99 -5.66 -24.41 -22.69
CA GLY A 99 -5.59 -25.54 -21.78
C GLY A 99 -5.80 -25.25 -20.30
N GLU A 100 -6.12 -24.02 -19.90
CA GLU A 100 -6.48 -23.69 -18.51
C GLU A 100 -7.87 -24.21 -18.11
N GLY A 101 -8.70 -24.60 -19.09
CA GLY A 101 -10.07 -25.06 -18.85
C GLY A 101 -11.04 -23.94 -18.44
N ARG A 102 -10.54 -22.73 -18.15
CA ARG A 102 -11.33 -21.54 -17.81
C ARG A 102 -10.79 -20.32 -18.58
N HIS A 103 -11.65 -19.34 -18.86
CA HIS A 103 -11.25 -18.11 -19.55
C HIS A 103 -12.05 -16.90 -19.04
N THR A 104 -11.58 -15.69 -19.33
CA THR A 104 -12.35 -14.47 -19.08
C THR A 104 -13.69 -14.53 -19.83
N PRO A 105 -14.81 -14.09 -19.25
CA PRO A 105 -16.13 -14.09 -19.89
C PRO A 105 -16.13 -13.51 -21.30
#